data_AF-A0A366JFH1-F1
#
_entry.id   AF-A0A366JFH1-F1
#
_cell.length_a   1.000
_cell.length_b   1.000
_cell.length_c   1.000
_cell.angle_alpha   90.00
_cell.angle_beta   90.00
_cell.angle_gamma   90.00
#
_symmetry.space_group_name_H-M   'P 1'
#
loop_
_entity.id
_entity.type
_entity.pdbx_description
1 polymer ?
#
loop_
_entity_poly.entity_id
_entity_poly.type
_entity_poly.pdbx_seq_one_letter_code
_entity_poly.pdbx_strand_id
1 'polypeptide(L)'
;MKIRLLTEAAYNRIIILKETMSKKDRGYGVIPIKIKNITFAIPFRSNMAHKHGFKTIFHNGVWNGVDYSKAIIITEDDLQPKAFKLRSEAEYQKVKNNKDKIQRQFEKYVNDYVSQAKLGKLPNLQRFGYTTLINYHEEFGVGDSSI
;
A
#
# COMPACT_ATOMS: atom_id res chain seq x y z
N MET A 1 0.76 5.27 -15.00
CA MET A 1 0.47 4.36 -13.89
C MET A 1 -0.99 3.96 -13.98
N LYS A 2 -1.30 2.66 -13.99
CA LYS A 2 -2.68 2.16 -14.09
C LYS A 2 -3.22 1.94 -12.68
N ILE A 3 -4.44 2.38 -12.41
CA ILE A 3 -5.17 2.05 -11.18
C ILE A 3 -6.02 0.82 -11.50
N ARG A 4 -6.07 -0.13 -10.57
CA ARG A 4 -6.75 -1.42 -10.74
C ARG A 4 -7.67 -1.68 -9.54
N LEU A 5 -8.52 -2.69 -9.68
CA LEU A 5 -9.25 -3.28 -8.56
C LEU A 5 -8.63 -4.65 -8.26
N LEU A 6 -8.69 -5.07 -7.00
CA LEU A 6 -8.41 -6.45 -6.62
C LEU A 6 -9.55 -7.38 -7.06
N THR A 7 -9.24 -8.64 -7.33
CA THR A 7 -10.25 -9.69 -7.44
C THR A 7 -10.90 -9.96 -6.08
N GLU A 8 -12.10 -10.54 -6.08
CA GLU A 8 -12.77 -10.92 -4.82
C GLU A 8 -11.95 -11.97 -4.06
N ALA A 9 -11.37 -12.93 -4.77
CA ALA A 9 -10.46 -13.93 -4.20
C ALA A 9 -9.23 -13.26 -3.53
N ALA A 10 -8.57 -12.33 -4.22
CA ALA A 10 -7.46 -11.57 -3.66
C ALA A 10 -7.88 -10.76 -2.43
N TYR A 11 -9.04 -10.10 -2.50
CA TYR A 11 -9.59 -9.34 -1.38
C TYR A 11 -9.79 -10.22 -0.14
N ASN A 12 -10.47 -11.36 -0.30
CA ASN A 12 -10.77 -12.29 0.79
C ASN A 12 -9.50 -12.89 1.41
N ARG A 13 -8.48 -13.19 0.59
CA ARG A 13 -7.16 -13.63 1.07
C ARG A 13 -6.44 -12.57 1.88
N ILE A 14 -6.56 -11.31 1.49
CA ILE A 14 -5.80 -10.21 2.09
C ILE A 14 -6.46 -9.69 3.37
N ILE A 15 -7.78 -9.75 3.47
CA ILE A 15 -8.52 -9.12 4.58
C ILE A 15 -8.30 -9.78 5.94
N ILE A 16 -7.71 -10.98 5.95
CA ILE A 16 -7.34 -11.71 7.18
C ILE A 16 -5.93 -11.36 7.67
N LEU A 17 -5.14 -10.61 6.88
CA LEU A 17 -3.77 -10.25 7.24
C LEU A 17 -3.75 -9.20 8.36
N LYS A 18 -2.70 -9.23 9.19
CA LYS A 18 -2.48 -8.23 10.25
C LYS A 18 -2.45 -6.83 9.64
N GLU A 19 -3.03 -5.88 10.36
CA GLU A 19 -3.07 -4.46 9.99
C GLU A 19 -3.83 -4.14 8.69
N THR A 20 -4.60 -5.08 8.12
CA THR A 20 -5.53 -4.78 7.03
C THR A 20 -6.82 -4.15 7.53
N MET A 21 -7.56 -3.50 6.65
CA MET A 21 -8.83 -2.83 6.99
C MET A 21 -9.99 -3.42 6.18
N SER A 22 -10.89 -4.13 6.87
CA SER A 22 -12.12 -4.66 6.28
C SER A 22 -13.15 -3.56 6.07
N LYS A 23 -13.43 -3.28 4.80
CA LYS A 23 -14.55 -2.44 4.36
C LYS A 23 -15.12 -2.99 3.07
N LYS A 24 -16.08 -3.91 3.21
CA LYS A 24 -16.77 -4.62 2.11
C LYS A 24 -17.28 -3.69 1.00
N ASP A 25 -17.64 -2.44 1.32
CA ASP A 25 -18.29 -1.53 0.36
C ASP A 25 -17.32 -0.55 -0.35
N ARG A 26 -16.01 -0.69 -0.18
CA ARG A 26 -15.05 0.16 -0.88
C ARG A 26 -14.53 -0.55 -2.12
N GLY A 27 -14.77 0.02 -3.30
CA GLY A 27 -13.96 -0.31 -4.48
C GLY A 27 -12.50 0.02 -4.18
N TYR A 28 -11.68 -0.98 -3.90
CA TYR A 28 -10.27 -0.84 -3.59
C TYR A 28 -9.51 -0.52 -4.87
N GLY A 29 -9.60 0.73 -5.31
CA GLY A 29 -8.60 1.29 -6.22
C GLY A 29 -7.23 1.03 -5.59
N VAL A 30 -6.37 0.35 -6.32
CA VAL A 30 -4.98 0.11 -5.94
C VAL A 30 -4.05 0.57 -7.05
N ILE A 31 -2.85 0.94 -6.64
CA ILE A 31 -1.74 1.25 -7.53
C ILE A 31 -0.76 0.07 -7.47
N PRO A 32 -0.64 -0.74 -8.54
CA PRO A 32 0.40 -1.73 -8.65
C PRO A 32 1.77 -1.07 -8.80
N ILE A 33 2.72 -1.42 -7.93
CA ILE A 33 4.12 -1.00 -7.98
C ILE A 33 5.02 -2.22 -7.82
N LYS A 34 5.93 -2.40 -8.78
CA LYS A 34 6.97 -3.44 -8.70
C LYS A 34 8.24 -2.87 -8.06
N ILE A 35 8.77 -3.56 -7.06
CA ILE A 35 10.08 -3.31 -6.46
C ILE A 35 10.85 -4.63 -6.55
N LYS A 36 11.97 -4.64 -7.29
CA LYS A 36 12.69 -5.88 -7.65
C LYS A 36 11.72 -6.90 -8.26
N ASN A 37 11.53 -8.06 -7.63
CA ASN A 37 10.66 -9.13 -8.12
C ASN A 37 9.30 -9.20 -7.39
N ILE A 38 9.02 -8.27 -6.48
CA ILE A 38 7.78 -8.24 -5.70
C ILE A 38 6.87 -7.14 -6.27
N THR A 39 5.62 -7.50 -6.55
CA THR A 39 4.58 -6.54 -6.94
C THR A 39 3.71 -6.24 -5.74
N PHE A 40 3.55 -4.96 -5.46
CA PHE A 40 2.71 -4.45 -4.40
C PHE A 40 1.47 -3.78 -4.97
N ALA A 41 0.32 -3.93 -4.33
CA ALA A 41 -0.83 -3.08 -4.52
C ALA A 41 -0.90 -2.07 -3.37
N ILE A 42 -0.90 -0.78 -3.70
CA ILE A 42 -1.01 0.29 -2.71
C ILE A 42 -2.43 0.86 -2.74
N PRO A 43 -3.20 0.79 -1.64
CA PRO A 43 -4.58 1.23 -1.63
C PRO A 43 -4.73 2.75 -1.57
N PHE A 44 -5.83 3.23 -2.17
CA PHE A 44 -6.32 4.59 -1.92
C PHE A 44 -7.07 4.67 -0.59
N ARG A 45 -7.02 5.85 0.04
CA ARG A 45 -7.65 6.15 1.33
C ARG A 45 -8.32 7.52 1.31
N SER A 46 -9.58 7.58 1.74
CA SER A 46 -10.39 8.81 1.80
C SER A 46 -10.26 9.62 3.10
N ASN A 47 -9.43 9.15 4.03
CA ASN A 47 -9.08 9.85 5.28
C ASN A 47 -7.74 9.28 5.76
N MET A 48 -6.68 9.82 5.17
CA MET A 48 -5.30 9.52 5.51
C MET A 48 -4.79 10.66 6.39
N ALA A 49 -4.83 10.50 7.72
CA ALA A 49 -4.29 11.49 8.65
C ALA A 49 -2.75 11.39 8.73
N HIS A 50 -2.20 10.18 8.75
CA HIS A 50 -0.76 9.92 8.88
C HIS A 50 0.05 10.34 7.65
N LYS A 51 1.38 10.38 7.82
CA LYS A 51 2.38 10.78 6.79
C LYS A 51 2.96 9.62 5.98
N HIS A 52 2.57 8.38 6.27
CA HIS A 52 3.09 7.16 5.62
C HIS A 52 2.42 6.88 4.26
N GLY A 53 2.48 7.84 3.35
CA GLY A 53 1.77 7.80 2.08
C GLY A 53 1.99 9.04 1.23
N PHE A 54 1.31 9.09 0.09
CA PHE A 54 1.24 10.28 -0.77
C PHE A 54 -0.14 10.93 -0.67
N LYS A 55 -0.17 12.18 -0.18
CA LYS A 55 -1.39 12.97 -0.07
C LYS A 55 -1.86 13.41 -1.46
N THR A 56 -3.13 13.18 -1.77
CA THR A 56 -3.69 13.48 -3.10
C THR A 56 -4.51 14.75 -3.09
N ILE A 57 -5.71 14.70 -2.50
CA ILE A 57 -6.68 15.81 -2.41
C ILE A 57 -7.01 16.06 -0.95
N PHE A 58 -7.15 17.34 -0.59
CA PHE A 58 -7.75 17.74 0.68
C PHE A 58 -9.23 18.04 0.45
N HIS A 59 -10.11 17.37 1.19
CA HIS A 59 -11.56 17.54 1.07
C HIS A 59 -12.22 17.32 2.44
N ASN A 60 -13.20 18.16 2.79
CA ASN A 60 -13.93 18.10 4.06
C ASN A 60 -13.02 18.00 5.30
N GLY A 61 -11.95 18.79 5.34
CA GLY A 61 -11.02 18.83 6.47
C GLY A 61 -10.07 17.63 6.58
N VAL A 62 -10.13 16.67 5.65
CA VAL A 62 -9.27 15.47 5.67
C VAL A 62 -8.49 15.32 4.37
N TRP A 63 -7.32 14.70 4.47
CA TRP A 63 -6.53 14.36 3.29
C TRP A 63 -6.92 12.98 2.78
N ASN A 64 -7.17 12.88 1.47
CA ASN A 64 -7.10 11.62 0.76
C ASN A 64 -5.64 11.28 0.43
N GLY A 65 -5.39 10.03 0.06
CA GLY A 65 -4.10 9.66 -0.48
C GLY A 65 -3.93 8.20 -0.79
N VAL A 66 -2.69 7.90 -1.18
CA VAL A 66 -2.18 6.56 -1.41
C VAL A 66 -1.44 6.13 -0.14
N ASP A 67 -1.87 5.04 0.48
CA ASP A 67 -1.45 4.63 1.83
C ASP A 67 -0.36 3.53 1.75
N TYR A 68 0.91 3.94 1.91
CA TYR A 68 2.05 3.01 1.85
C TYR A 68 2.05 2.01 2.99
N SER A 69 1.49 2.37 4.15
CA SER A 69 1.42 1.48 5.31
C SER A 69 0.45 0.32 5.11
N LYS A 70 -0.43 0.39 4.12
CA LYS A 70 -1.43 -0.65 3.84
C LYS A 70 -1.16 -1.39 2.52
N ALA A 71 0.07 -1.31 2.01
CA ALA A 71 0.48 -1.99 0.80
C ALA A 71 0.54 -3.51 0.97
N ILE A 72 0.13 -4.24 -0.05
CA ILE A 72 -0.06 -5.70 -0.02
C ILE A 72 0.72 -6.34 -1.16
N ILE A 73 1.33 -7.50 -0.94
CA ILE A 73 1.97 -8.27 -2.03
C ILE A 73 0.87 -8.95 -2.86
N ILE A 74 1.00 -8.80 -4.17
CA ILE A 74 0.05 -9.34 -5.16
C ILE A 74 0.77 -9.92 -6.36
N THR A 75 0.03 -10.72 -7.12
CA THR A 75 0.34 -11.18 -8.47
C THR A 75 -0.55 -10.45 -9.48
N GLU A 76 -0.33 -10.64 -10.78
CA GLU A 76 -1.21 -10.04 -11.80
C GLU A 76 -2.63 -10.64 -11.76
N ASP A 77 -2.77 -11.92 -11.39
CA ASP A 77 -4.06 -12.62 -11.26
C ASP A 77 -4.91 -12.09 -10.09
N ASP A 78 -4.29 -11.40 -9.13
CA ASP A 78 -4.99 -10.70 -8.07
C ASP A 78 -5.67 -9.40 -8.55
N LEU A 79 -5.42 -8.97 -9.80
CA LEU A 79 -5.93 -7.72 -10.35
C LEU A 79 -7.05 -7.96 -11.38
N GLN A 80 -8.18 -7.30 -11.19
CA GLN A 80 -9.23 -7.25 -12.20
C GLN A 80 -8.67 -6.71 -13.53
N PRO A 81 -8.97 -7.32 -14.69
CA PRO A 81 -8.35 -6.95 -15.97
C PRO A 81 -8.71 -5.52 -16.41
N LYS A 82 -9.89 -5.03 -16.00
CA LYS A 82 -10.35 -3.68 -16.33
C LYS A 82 -9.66 -2.63 -15.46
N ALA A 83 -9.16 -1.58 -16.09
CA ALA A 83 -8.64 -0.42 -15.38
C ALA A 83 -9.74 0.25 -14.53
N PHE A 84 -9.39 0.64 -13.32
CA PHE A 84 -10.28 1.39 -12.45
C PHE A 84 -10.14 2.89 -12.70
N LYS A 85 -11.27 3.57 -12.89
CA LYS A 85 -11.30 5.03 -12.96
C LYS A 85 -11.67 5.57 -11.58
N LEU A 86 -10.82 6.42 -11.02
CA LEU A 86 -11.18 7.17 -9.82
C LEU A 86 -12.37 8.08 -10.11
N ARG A 87 -13.23 8.29 -9.11
CA ARG A 87 -14.35 9.23 -9.22
C ARG A 87 -13.88 10.67 -9.44
N SER A 88 -12.74 11.04 -8.84
CA SER A 88 -12.12 12.35 -8.99
C SER A 88 -11.06 12.34 -10.10
N GLU A 89 -11.33 13.05 -11.18
CA GLU A 89 -10.36 13.23 -12.28
C GLU A 89 -9.12 14.00 -11.79
N ALA A 90 -9.31 15.01 -10.93
CA ALA A 90 -8.20 15.75 -10.35
C ALA A 90 -7.28 14.84 -9.51
N GLU A 91 -7.84 13.88 -8.78
CA GLU A 91 -7.07 12.92 -7.97
C GLU A 91 -6.27 12.00 -8.88
N TYR A 92 -6.92 11.51 -9.94
CA TYR A 92 -6.30 10.69 -10.97
C TYR A 92 -5.11 11.41 -11.62
N GLN A 93 -5.30 12.65 -12.09
CA GLN A 93 -4.22 13.42 -12.70
C GLN A 93 -3.10 13.73 -11.72
N LYS A 94 -3.43 14.06 -10.46
CA LYS A 94 -2.42 14.29 -9.41
C LYS A 94 -1.53 13.07 -9.22
N VAL A 95 -2.13 11.88 -9.10
CA VAL A 95 -1.41 10.61 -8.96
C VAL A 95 -0.59 10.30 -10.21
N LYS A 96 -1.19 10.44 -11.41
CA LYS A 96 -0.52 10.20 -12.69
C LYS A 96 0.72 11.08 -12.85
N ASN A 97 0.60 12.38 -12.56
CA ASN A 97 1.67 13.37 -12.68
C ASN A 97 2.77 13.18 -11.61
N ASN A 98 2.49 12.45 -10.54
CA ASN A 98 3.43 12.17 -9.45
C ASN A 98 3.87 10.71 -9.40
N LYS A 99 3.65 9.92 -10.47
CA LYS A 99 3.95 8.47 -10.50
C LYS A 99 5.38 8.15 -10.05
N ASP A 100 6.38 8.92 -10.50
CA ASP A 100 7.79 8.64 -10.20
C ASP A 100 8.13 9.02 -8.76
N LYS A 101 7.47 10.05 -8.22
CA LYS A 101 7.59 10.43 -6.81
C LYS A 101 6.97 9.37 -5.91
N ILE A 102 5.79 8.86 -6.27
CA ILE A 102 5.10 7.79 -5.53
C ILE A 102 5.97 6.53 -5.53
N GLN A 103 6.50 6.12 -6.70
CA GLN A 103 7.43 5.00 -6.82
C GLN A 103 8.61 5.13 -5.86
N ARG A 104 9.37 6.23 -5.95
CA ARG A 104 10.57 6.45 -5.13
C ARG A 104 10.26 6.49 -3.63
N GLN A 105 9.17 7.15 -3.24
CA GLN A 105 8.77 7.23 -1.84
C GLN A 105 8.33 5.87 -1.28
N PHE A 106 7.59 5.11 -2.07
CA PHE A 106 7.15 3.77 -1.67
C PHE A 106 8.33 2.80 -1.59
N GLU A 107 9.22 2.80 -2.57
CA GLU A 107 10.44 1.99 -2.55
C GLU A 107 11.31 2.32 -1.32
N LYS A 108 11.48 3.61 -1.00
CA LYS A 108 12.15 4.03 0.23
C LYS A 108 11.42 3.50 1.47
N TYR A 109 10.09 3.56 1.51
CA TYR A 109 9.31 3.08 2.65
C TYR A 109 9.52 1.58 2.90
N VAL A 110 9.51 0.77 1.84
CA VAL A 110 9.77 -0.68 1.90
C VAL A 110 11.23 -0.95 2.30
N ASN A 111 12.21 -0.29 1.68
CA ASN A 111 13.62 -0.48 2.00
C ASN A 111 13.95 -0.10 3.46
N ASP A 112 13.38 1.01 3.95
CA ASP A 112 13.49 1.40 5.36
C ASP A 112 12.89 0.32 6.26
N TYR A 113 11.71 -0.21 5.93
CA TYR A 113 11.05 -1.26 6.71
C TYR A 113 11.93 -2.51 6.81
N VAL A 114 12.35 -3.06 5.66
CA VAL A 114 13.17 -4.27 5.58
C VAL A 114 14.49 -4.09 6.33
N SER A 115 15.13 -2.94 6.19
CA SER A 115 16.39 -2.65 6.90
C SER A 115 16.20 -2.66 8.42
N GLN A 116 15.10 -2.07 8.92
CA GLN A 116 14.84 -2.03 10.36
C GLN A 116 14.35 -3.38 10.90
N ALA A 117 13.63 -4.16 10.09
CA ALA A 117 13.22 -5.52 10.41
C ALA A 117 14.42 -6.45 10.59
N LYS A 118 15.39 -6.41 9.67
CA LYS A 118 16.64 -7.18 9.78
C LYS A 118 17.50 -6.81 11.00
N LEU A 119 17.33 -5.60 11.52
CA LEU A 119 18.00 -5.12 12.74
C LEU A 119 17.22 -5.43 14.03
N GLY A 120 16.02 -6.01 13.95
CA GLY A 120 15.16 -6.22 15.13
C GLY A 120 14.61 -4.93 15.73
N LYS A 121 14.56 -3.81 14.98
CA LYS A 121 14.24 -2.47 15.50
C LYS A 121 12.80 -2.02 15.26
N LEU A 122 11.95 -2.84 14.63
CA LEU A 122 10.56 -2.48 14.33
C LEU A 122 9.72 -2.04 15.54
N PRO A 123 9.79 -2.71 16.71
CA PRO A 123 8.99 -2.32 17.88
C PRO A 123 9.22 -0.86 18.32
N ASN A 124 10.40 -0.32 18.04
CA ASN A 124 10.80 1.04 18.43
C ASN A 124 10.37 2.12 17.42
N LEU A 125 9.70 1.75 16.33
CA LEU A 125 9.41 2.63 15.20
C LEU A 125 7.91 2.81 14.99
N GLN A 126 7.35 3.87 15.56
CA GLN A 126 5.91 4.21 15.41
C GLN A 126 5.44 4.25 13.95
N ARG A 127 6.32 4.63 13.01
CA ARG A 127 6.00 4.70 11.56
C ARG A 127 5.61 3.37 10.92
N PHE A 128 5.93 2.26 11.57
CA PHE A 128 5.64 0.90 11.11
C PHE A 128 4.67 0.15 12.02
N GLY A 129 4.19 0.75 13.11
CA GLY A 129 3.32 0.07 14.08
C GLY A 129 2.00 -0.45 13.50
N TYR A 130 1.52 0.15 12.41
CA TYR A 130 0.27 -0.23 11.74
C TYR A 130 0.49 -0.64 10.27
N THR A 131 1.66 -1.18 9.94
CA THR A 131 1.97 -1.54 8.56
C THR A 131 1.58 -2.98 8.23
N THR A 132 1.00 -3.20 7.05
CA THR A 132 0.73 -4.55 6.51
C THR A 132 2.00 -5.28 6.09
N LEU A 133 3.15 -4.60 6.00
CA LEU A 133 4.43 -5.21 5.68
C LEU A 133 4.90 -6.26 6.70
N ILE A 134 4.31 -6.27 7.91
CA ILE A 134 4.54 -7.29 8.95
C ILE A 134 4.17 -8.71 8.50
N ASN A 135 3.31 -8.83 7.50
CA ASN A 135 2.87 -10.14 7.00
C ASN A 135 3.83 -10.74 5.95
N TYR A 136 4.91 -10.04 5.58
CA TYR A 136 5.75 -10.41 4.42
C TYR A 136 7.24 -10.56 4.76
N HIS A 137 7.57 -10.94 5.99
CA HIS A 137 8.96 -11.10 6.43
C HIS A 137 9.72 -12.16 5.63
N GLU A 138 9.05 -13.27 5.31
CA GLU A 138 9.59 -14.33 4.46
C GLU A 138 9.96 -13.80 3.08
N GLU A 139 9.06 -13.08 2.42
CA GLU A 139 9.29 -12.49 1.09
C GLU A 139 10.41 -11.43 1.11
N PHE A 140 10.66 -10.80 2.26
CA PHE A 140 11.75 -9.84 2.45
C PHE A 140 13.08 -10.49 2.89
N GLY A 141 13.10 -11.80 3.15
CA GLY A 141 14.24 -12.49 3.74
C GLY A 141 14.62 -11.90 5.10
N VAL A 142 13.62 -11.51 5.88
CA VAL A 142 13.77 -11.18 7.31
C VAL A 142 13.57 -12.51 8.04
N GLY A 143 14.65 -13.11 8.54
CA GLY A 143 14.54 -14.34 9.35
C GLY A 143 13.83 -14.07 10.67
N ASP A 144 13.22 -15.11 11.25
CA ASP A 144 12.66 -15.09 12.61
C ASP A 144 13.78 -14.87 13.64
N SER A 145 14.15 -13.61 13.82
CA SER A 145 14.85 -13.17 15.03
C SER A 145 13.79 -12.86 16.07
N SER A 146 13.25 -13.93 16.66
CA SER A 146 12.61 -14.03 17.98
C SER A 146 11.79 -12.82 18.44
N ILE A 147 10.46 -12.99 18.48
CA ILE A 147 9.56 -12.26 19.40
C ILE A 147 10.01 -12.52 20.83
#